data_AF-A0A059EVJ5-F1
#
_entry.id   AF-A0A059EVJ5-F1
#
_cell.length_a   1.000
_cell.length_b   1.000
_cell.length_c   1.000
_cell.angle_alpha   90.00
_cell.angle_beta   90.00
_cell.angle_gamma   90.00
#
_symmetry.space_group_name_H-M   'P 1'
#
loop_
_entity.id
_entity.type
_entity.pdbx_description
1 polymer ?
#
loop_
_entity_poly.entity_id
_entity_poly.type
_entity_poly.pdbx_seq_one_letter_code
_entity_poly.pdbx_strand_id
1 'polypeptide(L)'
;KNNFIPNGTRGYYSRRTQPPFFCLMLKALYKYSPKFHHLILTKGLRAAEKEFRFFEKKRTIDVNVSGINYKMFMYKVLRNFPRVESTRKDFENWFNSTPKARKDIYMKFKTAAESGIDFTSRFYKIPSDRKTIDILNRIPVDLNSLMYNNALFISKMFKKLGDIEKSKLYKEKAKSIKKNINNFFWVPEKCMW
;
A
#
# COMPACT_ATOMS: atom_id res chain seq x y z
N LYS A 1 -9.99 -7.98 -13.95
CA LYS A 1 -11.14 -7.94 -13.03
C LYS A 1 -11.02 -6.83 -11.97
N ASN A 2 -9.97 -6.79 -11.13
CA ASN A 2 -9.95 -5.87 -9.97
C ASN A 2 -9.07 -4.62 -10.08
N ASN A 3 -8.22 -4.50 -11.12
CA ASN A 3 -7.24 -3.40 -11.31
C ASN A 3 -6.13 -3.33 -10.23
N PHE A 4 -6.06 -4.29 -9.31
CA PHE A 4 -4.99 -4.51 -8.34
C PHE A 4 -4.82 -6.02 -8.11
N ILE A 5 -3.71 -6.42 -7.47
CA ILE A 5 -3.48 -7.81 -7.05
C ILE A 5 -4.18 -8.04 -5.71
N PRO A 6 -5.18 -8.95 -5.64
CA PRO A 6 -5.84 -9.24 -4.36
C PRO A 6 -4.85 -9.89 -3.39
N ASN A 7 -5.14 -9.76 -2.10
CA ASN A 7 -4.37 -10.36 -1.00
C ASN A 7 -4.14 -11.88 -1.17
N GLY A 8 -5.06 -12.55 -1.86
CA GLY A 8 -4.87 -13.90 -2.36
C GLY A 8 -5.95 -14.26 -3.38
N THR A 9 -5.97 -15.52 -3.83
CA THR A 9 -6.79 -15.98 -4.96
C THR A 9 -8.23 -16.38 -4.61
N ARG A 10 -8.63 -16.26 -3.33
CA ARG A 10 -9.97 -16.63 -2.86
C ARG A 10 -10.98 -15.47 -2.97
N GLY A 11 -12.26 -15.79 -3.17
CA GLY A 11 -13.31 -14.80 -3.43
C GLY A 11 -13.41 -13.69 -2.38
N TYR A 12 -13.21 -14.01 -1.11
CA TYR A 12 -13.23 -13.05 0.00
C TYR A 12 -12.03 -12.08 0.02
N TYR A 13 -10.96 -12.35 -0.74
CA TYR A 13 -9.83 -11.44 -0.93
C TYR A 13 -10.00 -10.47 -2.10
N SER A 14 -11.01 -10.65 -2.94
CA SER A 14 -11.27 -9.81 -4.13
C SER A 14 -11.46 -8.32 -3.84
N ARG A 15 -11.63 -7.94 -2.56
CA ARG A 15 -11.90 -6.58 -2.08
C ARG A 15 -10.76 -5.95 -1.28
N ARG A 16 -9.62 -6.64 -1.13
CA ARG A 16 -8.43 -6.14 -0.42
C ARG A 16 -7.16 -6.48 -1.18
N THR A 17 -6.23 -5.53 -1.22
CA THR A 17 -4.90 -5.76 -1.83
C THR A 17 -3.93 -6.33 -0.78
N GLN A 18 -2.66 -6.30 -1.12
CA GLN A 18 -1.52 -6.49 -0.22
C GLN A 18 -0.41 -5.49 -0.61
N PRO A 19 0.74 -5.44 0.09
CA PRO A 19 1.87 -4.60 -0.32
C PRO A 19 2.24 -4.81 -1.80
N PRO A 20 2.39 -3.74 -2.62
CA PRO A 20 2.47 -3.85 -4.08
C PRO A 20 3.88 -4.21 -4.58
N PHE A 21 4.27 -5.47 -4.40
CA PHE A 21 5.57 -6.01 -4.83
C PHE A 21 5.66 -6.37 -6.33
N PHE A 22 4.58 -6.20 -7.11
CA PHE A 22 4.54 -6.65 -8.50
C PHE A 22 5.65 -6.05 -9.38
N CYS A 23 5.94 -4.74 -9.24
CA CYS A 23 7.05 -4.13 -9.98
C CYS A 23 8.41 -4.72 -9.61
N LEU A 24 8.62 -5.11 -8.35
CA LEU A 24 9.84 -5.78 -7.92
C LEU A 24 9.96 -7.18 -8.52
N MET A 25 8.85 -7.92 -8.63
CA MET A 25 8.80 -9.21 -9.33
C MET A 25 9.17 -9.05 -10.81
N LEU A 26 8.56 -8.08 -11.50
CA LEU A 26 8.89 -7.77 -12.89
C LEU A 26 10.35 -7.36 -13.06
N LYS A 27 10.88 -6.54 -12.14
CA LYS A 27 12.29 -6.13 -12.13
C LYS A 27 13.23 -7.33 -11.99
N ALA A 28 12.91 -8.29 -11.12
CA ALA A 28 13.69 -9.51 -10.95
C ALA A 28 13.70 -10.34 -12.23
N LEU A 29 12.54 -10.59 -12.84
CA LEU A 29 12.42 -11.32 -14.11
C LEU A 29 13.16 -10.62 -15.26
N TYR A 30 13.08 -9.28 -15.34
CA TYR A 30 13.77 -8.50 -16.37
C TYR A 30 15.28 -8.66 -16.30
N LYS A 31 15.83 -8.69 -15.08
CA LYS A 31 17.26 -8.89 -14.82
C LYS A 31 17.69 -10.34 -15.08
N TYR A 32 16.81 -11.29 -14.80
CA TYR A 32 17.14 -12.70 -14.88
C TYR A 32 17.41 -13.19 -16.31
N SER A 33 16.57 -12.81 -17.29
CA SER A 33 16.77 -13.26 -18.67
C SER A 33 16.06 -12.39 -19.72
N PRO A 34 16.70 -12.13 -20.89
CA PRO A 34 16.08 -11.47 -22.03
C PRO A 34 14.76 -12.08 -22.50
N LYS A 35 14.55 -13.40 -22.29
CA LYS A 35 13.30 -14.08 -22.67
C LYS A 35 12.06 -13.48 -22.02
N PHE A 36 12.19 -12.80 -20.88
CA PHE A 36 11.09 -12.15 -20.19
C PHE A 36 10.87 -10.68 -20.61
N HIS A 37 11.79 -10.07 -21.37
CA HIS A 37 11.72 -8.64 -21.70
C HIS A 37 10.44 -8.28 -22.44
N HIS A 38 10.04 -9.09 -23.43
CA HIS A 38 8.80 -8.85 -24.17
C HIS A 38 7.57 -8.87 -23.24
N LEU A 39 7.45 -9.88 -22.37
CA LEU A 39 6.36 -9.98 -21.39
C LEU A 39 6.30 -8.75 -20.48
N ILE A 40 7.46 -8.32 -19.99
CA ILE A 40 7.57 -7.22 -19.02
C ILE A 40 7.29 -5.87 -19.67
N LEU A 41 7.84 -5.61 -20.86
CA LEU A 41 7.65 -4.35 -21.57
C LEU A 41 6.24 -4.21 -22.17
N THR A 42 5.49 -5.31 -22.29
CA THR A 42 4.10 -5.31 -22.78
C THR A 42 3.09 -5.49 -21.63
N LYS A 43 2.65 -6.72 -21.37
CA LYS A 43 1.57 -7.05 -20.41
C LYS A 43 1.97 -6.69 -18.98
N GLY A 44 3.22 -6.92 -18.60
CA GLY A 44 3.76 -6.61 -17.28
C GLY A 44 3.67 -5.12 -16.96
N LEU A 45 4.20 -4.27 -17.84
CA LEU A 45 4.18 -2.81 -17.66
C LEU A 45 2.75 -2.26 -17.63
N ARG A 46 1.86 -2.74 -18.52
CA ARG A 46 0.44 -2.36 -18.48
C ARG A 46 -0.22 -2.73 -17.16
N ALA A 47 0.06 -3.92 -16.62
CA ALA A 47 -0.47 -4.36 -15.33
C ALA A 47 0.11 -3.55 -14.15
N ALA A 48 1.41 -3.26 -14.17
CA ALA A 48 2.08 -2.42 -13.18
C ALA A 48 1.51 -0.99 -13.16
N GLU A 49 1.27 -0.41 -14.34
CA GLU A 49 0.61 0.89 -14.48
C GLU A 49 -0.79 0.87 -13.86
N LYS A 50 -1.54 -0.21 -14.09
CA LYS A 50 -2.90 -0.39 -13.61
C LYS A 50 -2.95 -0.47 -12.08
N GLU A 51 -2.07 -1.27 -11.48
CA GLU A 51 -1.97 -1.38 -10.03
C GLU A 51 -1.51 -0.07 -9.38
N PHE A 52 -0.51 0.61 -9.95
CA PHE A 52 -0.07 1.92 -9.45
C PHE A 52 -1.22 2.93 -9.41
N ARG A 53 -2.00 3.02 -10.50
CA ARG A 53 -3.18 3.90 -10.58
C ARG A 53 -4.27 3.49 -9.59
N PHE A 54 -4.42 2.21 -9.26
CA PHE A 54 -5.33 1.79 -8.19
C PHE A 54 -4.91 2.38 -6.86
N PHE A 55 -3.62 2.27 -6.48
CA PHE A 55 -3.13 2.86 -5.25
C PHE A 55 -3.29 4.38 -5.23
N GLU A 56 -2.96 5.07 -6.33
CA GLU A 56 -3.16 6.53 -6.42
C GLU A 56 -4.62 6.97 -6.28
N LYS A 57 -5.57 6.16 -6.75
CA LYS A 57 -6.99 6.53 -6.72
C LYS A 57 -7.71 6.10 -5.45
N LYS A 58 -7.27 5.00 -4.83
CA LYS A 58 -8.02 4.30 -3.78
C LYS A 58 -7.25 4.14 -2.47
N ARG A 59 -5.96 4.43 -2.45
CA ARG A 59 -5.05 4.24 -1.31
C ARG A 59 -4.17 5.48 -1.10
N THR A 60 -4.73 6.66 -1.31
CA THR A 60 -4.09 7.93 -0.97
C THR A 60 -4.89 8.70 0.06
N ILE A 61 -4.20 9.54 0.82
CA ILE A 61 -4.78 10.48 1.76
C ILE A 61 -4.00 11.80 1.67
N ASP A 62 -4.73 12.91 1.75
CA ASP A 62 -4.15 14.24 1.89
C ASP A 62 -4.08 14.58 3.39
N VAL A 63 -2.92 15.02 3.84
CA VAL A 63 -2.63 15.30 5.25
C VAL A 63 -1.90 16.63 5.38
N ASN A 64 -2.36 17.48 6.28
CA ASN A 64 -1.69 18.74 6.61
C ASN A 64 -0.88 18.56 7.90
N VAL A 65 0.42 18.87 7.85
CA VAL A 65 1.29 18.91 9.03
C VAL A 65 2.01 20.25 9.02
N SER A 66 1.78 21.06 10.06
CA SER A 66 2.39 22.38 10.22
C SER A 66 2.24 23.29 8.99
N GLY A 67 1.05 23.28 8.36
CA GLY A 67 0.75 24.08 7.18
C GLY A 67 1.22 23.47 5.85
N ILE A 68 2.00 22.38 5.88
CA ILE A 68 2.46 21.68 4.67
C ILE A 68 1.48 20.55 4.33
N ASN A 69 0.97 20.58 3.09
CA ASN A 69 0.10 19.54 2.56
C ASN A 69 0.90 18.40 1.93
N TYR A 70 0.66 17.17 2.37
CA TYR A 70 1.25 15.96 1.86
C TYR A 70 0.18 15.05 1.26
N LYS A 71 0.48 14.49 0.09
CA LYS A 71 -0.29 13.37 -0.47
C LYS A 71 0.49 12.09 -0.21
N MET A 72 -0.07 11.21 0.60
CA MET A 72 0.57 9.99 1.07
C MET A 72 -0.22 8.75 0.69
N PHE A 73 0.45 7.62 0.53
CA PHE A 73 -0.21 6.33 0.36
C PHE A 73 -0.55 5.70 1.71
N MET A 74 -1.72 5.07 1.80
CA MET A 74 -2.22 4.43 3.01
C MET A 74 -3.06 3.19 2.67
N TYR A 75 -2.85 2.09 3.41
CA TYR A 75 -3.76 0.96 3.37
C TYR A 75 -5.13 1.37 3.92
N LYS A 76 -6.22 0.99 3.23
CA LYS A 76 -7.56 1.35 3.68
C LYS A 76 -8.60 0.46 3.01
N VAL A 77 -9.20 -0.43 3.80
CA VAL A 77 -10.29 -1.30 3.33
C VAL A 77 -11.63 -0.73 3.78
N LEU A 78 -12.43 -0.20 2.86
CA LEU A 78 -13.71 0.47 3.17
C LEU A 78 -14.86 -0.50 3.47
N ARG A 79 -14.67 -1.49 4.36
CA ARG A 79 -15.68 -2.49 4.72
C ARG A 79 -15.61 -2.83 6.21
N ASN A 80 -16.73 -2.66 6.90
CA ASN A 80 -16.82 -2.81 8.34
C ASN A 80 -17.68 -4.01 8.77
N PHE A 81 -17.28 -5.20 8.32
CA PHE A 81 -17.85 -6.50 8.73
C PHE A 81 -16.71 -7.48 8.97
N PRO A 82 -16.88 -8.57 9.74
CA PRO A 82 -15.80 -9.51 10.05
C PRO A 82 -15.06 -10.04 8.80
N ARG A 83 -13.80 -10.42 8.94
CA ARG A 83 -13.10 -11.20 7.90
C ARG A 83 -13.69 -12.60 7.83
N VAL A 84 -14.03 -13.08 6.63
CA VAL A 84 -14.68 -14.39 6.43
C VAL A 84 -13.79 -15.51 6.97
N GLU A 85 -12.48 -15.41 6.73
CA GLU A 85 -11.47 -16.34 7.21
C GLU A 85 -11.15 -16.22 8.71
N SER A 86 -11.74 -15.27 9.43
CA SER A 86 -11.46 -15.01 10.85
C SER A 86 -12.69 -14.52 11.63
N THR A 87 -13.89 -14.90 11.18
CA THR A 87 -15.16 -14.33 11.65
C THR A 87 -15.30 -14.35 13.18
N ARG A 88 -15.08 -15.53 13.79
CA ARG A 88 -15.18 -15.72 15.25
C ARG A 88 -14.23 -14.80 16.00
N LYS A 89 -12.94 -14.81 15.65
CA LYS A 89 -11.91 -13.98 16.32
C LYS A 89 -12.19 -12.49 16.15
N ASP A 90 -12.60 -12.05 14.96
CA ASP A 90 -12.94 -10.66 14.71
C ASP A 90 -14.16 -10.24 15.56
N PHE A 91 -15.19 -11.09 15.64
CA PHE A 91 -16.38 -10.85 16.48
C PHE A 91 -16.04 -10.81 17.98
N GLU A 92 -15.25 -11.74 18.50
CA GLU A 92 -14.82 -11.75 19.90
C GLU A 92 -14.07 -10.46 20.27
N ASN A 93 -13.18 -9.98 19.38
CA ASN A 93 -12.49 -8.72 19.60
C ASN A 93 -13.47 -7.52 19.59
N TRP A 94 -14.42 -7.50 18.67
CA TRP A 94 -15.46 -6.46 18.62
C TRP A 94 -16.32 -6.48 19.89
N PHE A 95 -16.77 -7.65 20.31
CA PHE A 95 -17.60 -7.84 21.51
C PHE A 95 -16.87 -7.37 22.77
N ASN A 96 -15.57 -7.66 22.89
CA ASN A 96 -14.76 -7.23 24.04
C ASN A 96 -14.21 -5.80 23.92
N SER A 97 -14.58 -5.04 22.89
CA SER A 97 -14.13 -3.66 22.67
C SER A 97 -15.14 -2.63 23.16
N THR A 98 -14.66 -1.42 23.45
CA THR A 98 -15.51 -0.28 23.82
C THR A 98 -16.42 0.15 22.67
N PRO A 99 -17.57 0.80 22.94
CA PRO A 99 -18.46 1.30 21.89
C PRO A 99 -17.74 2.18 20.85
N LYS A 100 -16.79 3.02 21.29
CA LYS A 100 -15.98 3.86 20.40
C LYS A 100 -15.10 3.02 19.46
N ALA A 101 -14.42 2.00 19.97
CA ALA A 101 -13.57 1.12 19.18
C ALA A 101 -14.38 0.26 18.20
N ARG A 102 -15.57 -0.22 18.61
CA ARG A 102 -16.47 -1.04 17.79
C ARG A 102 -16.89 -0.39 16.48
N LYS A 103 -16.92 0.95 16.40
CA LYS A 103 -17.40 1.70 15.23
C LYS A 103 -16.66 1.34 13.94
N ASP A 104 -15.36 1.07 14.01
CA ASP A 104 -14.51 0.84 12.83
C ASP A 104 -13.51 -0.33 12.97
N ILE A 105 -13.64 -1.15 14.03
CA ILE A 105 -12.66 -2.21 14.34
C ILE A 105 -12.51 -3.25 13.23
N TYR A 106 -13.59 -3.64 12.53
CA TYR A 106 -13.50 -4.60 11.45
C TYR A 106 -12.78 -4.02 10.23
N MET A 107 -13.03 -2.74 9.94
CA MET A 107 -12.29 -2.00 8.93
C MET A 107 -10.80 -1.92 9.27
N LYS A 108 -10.45 -1.68 10.53
CA LYS A 108 -9.06 -1.71 11.03
C LYS A 108 -8.43 -3.09 10.87
N PHE A 109 -9.13 -4.17 11.20
CA PHE A 109 -8.62 -5.53 11.02
C PHE A 109 -8.37 -5.90 9.56
N LYS A 110 -9.30 -5.59 8.66
CA LYS A 110 -9.09 -5.80 7.23
C LYS A 110 -7.95 -4.95 6.67
N THR A 111 -7.82 -3.72 7.16
CA THR A 111 -6.73 -2.81 6.75
C THR A 111 -5.37 -3.31 7.24
N ALA A 112 -5.31 -3.90 8.44
CA ALA A 112 -4.09 -4.58 8.91
C ALA A 112 -3.76 -5.81 8.05
N ALA A 113 -4.76 -6.60 7.64
CA ALA A 113 -4.50 -7.72 6.73
C ALA A 113 -4.04 -7.23 5.34
N GLU A 114 -4.53 -6.09 4.87
CA GLU A 114 -4.08 -5.45 3.63
C GLU A 114 -2.63 -4.95 3.71
N SER A 115 -2.12 -4.62 4.91
CA SER A 115 -0.72 -4.22 5.08
C SER A 115 0.26 -5.40 5.06
N GLY A 116 -0.24 -6.64 5.15
CA GLY A 116 0.57 -7.86 5.18
C GLY A 116 1.20 -8.17 6.54
N ILE A 117 0.92 -7.38 7.58
CA ILE A 117 1.45 -7.57 8.94
C ILE A 117 0.31 -7.51 9.98
N ASP A 118 -0.72 -8.36 9.82
CA ASP A 118 -1.77 -8.59 10.81
C ASP A 118 -1.36 -9.67 11.84
N PHE A 119 -1.01 -9.34 13.08
CA PHE A 119 -0.98 -8.01 13.69
C PHE A 119 0.33 -7.71 14.38
N THR A 120 0.56 -6.40 14.58
CA THR A 120 1.77 -5.85 15.18
C THR A 120 1.44 -4.66 16.08
N SER A 121 2.24 -4.45 17.12
CA SER A 121 2.19 -3.29 18.01
C SER A 121 2.31 -1.95 17.27
N ARG A 122 2.95 -1.94 16.09
CA ARG A 122 3.02 -0.78 15.18
C ARG A 122 1.65 -0.18 14.88
N PHE A 123 0.57 -0.96 14.97
CA PHE A 123 -0.78 -0.49 14.65
C PHE A 123 -1.63 -0.14 15.87
N TYR A 124 -1.13 -0.31 17.09
CA TYR A 124 -1.92 -0.16 18.31
C TYR A 124 -1.61 1.16 19.01
N LYS A 125 -2.55 1.69 19.79
CA LYS A 125 -2.23 2.80 20.71
C LYS A 125 -1.50 2.28 21.95
N ILE A 126 -1.90 1.11 22.43
CA ILE A 126 -1.27 0.38 23.52
C ILE A 126 -0.62 -0.87 22.91
N PRO A 127 0.73 -1.00 22.91
CA PRO A 127 1.45 -2.07 22.21
C PRO A 127 0.97 -3.50 22.52
N SER A 128 0.48 -3.76 23.73
CA SER A 128 -0.01 -5.06 24.19
C SER A 128 -1.50 -5.31 23.96
N ASP A 129 -2.29 -4.29 23.59
CA ASP A 129 -3.74 -4.42 23.44
C ASP A 129 -4.22 -4.20 22.00
N ARG A 130 -4.53 -5.31 21.34
CA ARG A 130 -5.08 -5.35 19.98
C ARG A 130 -6.39 -4.58 19.81
N LYS A 131 -7.20 -4.43 20.85
CA LYS A 131 -8.46 -3.66 20.80
C LYS A 131 -8.21 -2.18 20.57
N THR A 132 -6.99 -1.71 20.83
CA THR A 132 -6.55 -0.34 20.58
C THR A 132 -5.99 -0.11 19.17
N ILE A 133 -6.23 -1.04 18.24
CA ILE A 133 -5.83 -0.88 16.84
C ILE A 133 -6.31 0.44 16.24
N ASP A 134 -5.38 1.14 15.59
CA ASP A 134 -5.53 2.50 15.08
C ASP A 134 -4.86 2.69 13.71
N ILE A 135 -4.75 1.60 12.93
CA ILE A 135 -4.09 1.61 11.62
C ILE A 135 -4.67 2.65 10.65
N LEU A 136 -5.96 3.00 10.77
CA LEU A 136 -6.59 4.02 9.93
C LEU A 136 -6.08 5.45 10.17
N ASN A 137 -5.32 5.66 11.25
CA ASN A 137 -4.67 6.93 11.59
C ASN A 137 -3.14 6.84 11.47
N ARG A 138 -2.59 5.77 10.87
CA ARG A 138 -1.15 5.56 10.72
C ARG A 138 -0.76 5.45 9.25
N ILE A 139 0.06 6.38 8.78
CA ILE A 139 0.55 6.37 7.40
C ILE A 139 1.78 5.44 7.30
N PRO A 140 1.77 4.42 6.44
CA PRO A 140 2.85 3.44 6.34
C PRO A 140 4.04 3.92 5.49
N VAL A 141 5.22 4.12 6.10
CA VAL A 141 6.48 4.44 5.38
C VAL A 141 6.87 3.36 4.35
N ASP A 142 6.64 2.09 4.67
CA ASP A 142 6.85 0.91 3.83
C ASP A 142 6.02 0.95 2.55
N LEU A 143 4.72 1.24 2.64
CA LEU A 143 3.88 1.39 1.44
C LEU A 143 4.36 2.55 0.56
N ASN A 144 4.67 3.70 1.16
CA ASN A 144 5.14 4.87 0.41
C ASN A 144 6.48 4.56 -0.28
N SER A 145 7.38 3.84 0.39
CA SER A 145 8.65 3.38 -0.17
C SER A 145 8.46 2.40 -1.33
N LEU A 146 7.52 1.47 -1.24
CA LEU A 146 7.14 0.58 -2.34
C LEU A 146 6.58 1.38 -3.53
N MET A 147 5.70 2.35 -3.27
CA MET A 147 5.13 3.20 -4.32
C MET A 147 6.19 4.07 -5.00
N TYR A 148 7.19 4.58 -4.25
CA TYR A 148 8.36 5.23 -4.83
C TYR A 148 9.12 4.29 -5.78
N ASN A 149 9.42 3.07 -5.34
CA ASN A 149 10.11 2.07 -6.15
C ASN A 149 9.33 1.71 -7.41
N ASN A 150 8.03 1.52 -7.28
CA ASN A 150 7.12 1.19 -8.38
C ASN A 150 7.10 2.30 -9.43
N ALA A 151 7.03 3.57 -9.01
CA ALA A 151 7.12 4.72 -9.92
C ALA A 151 8.45 4.75 -10.70
N LEU A 152 9.58 4.51 -10.02
CA LEU A 152 10.89 4.42 -10.68
C LEU A 152 10.98 3.27 -11.68
N PHE A 153 10.46 2.10 -11.32
CA PHE A 153 10.45 0.94 -12.21
C PHE A 153 9.62 1.23 -13.47
N ILE A 154 8.40 1.73 -13.31
CA ILE A 154 7.49 2.07 -14.41
C ILE A 154 8.13 3.12 -15.32
N SER A 155 8.72 4.18 -14.75
CA SER A 155 9.46 5.20 -15.50
C SER A 155 10.58 4.58 -16.35
N LYS A 156 11.41 3.71 -15.76
CA LYS A 156 12.52 3.05 -16.45
C LYS A 156 12.04 2.13 -17.59
N MET A 157 10.93 1.43 -17.40
CA MET A 157 10.39 0.53 -18.42
C MET A 157 9.78 1.31 -19.59
N PHE A 158 9.06 2.42 -19.35
CA PHE A 158 8.58 3.28 -20.43
C PHE A 158 9.74 3.91 -21.22
N LYS A 159 10.82 4.32 -20.56
CA LYS A 159 12.02 4.80 -21.25
C LYS A 159 12.59 3.73 -22.20
N LYS A 160 12.62 2.47 -21.77
CA LYS A 160 13.07 1.33 -22.61
C LYS A 160 12.14 1.03 -23.78
N LEU A 161 10.86 1.34 -23.65
CA LEU A 161 9.86 1.20 -24.73
C LEU A 161 9.91 2.39 -25.71
N GLY A 162 10.68 3.44 -25.44
CA GLY A 162 10.70 4.68 -26.24
C GLY A 162 9.60 5.68 -25.87
N ASP A 163 8.76 5.38 -24.86
CA ASP A 163 7.72 6.29 -24.38
C ASP A 163 8.31 7.29 -23.37
N ILE A 164 8.90 8.37 -23.90
CA ILE A 164 9.60 9.39 -23.12
C ILE A 164 8.64 10.19 -22.24
N GLU A 165 7.42 10.46 -22.72
CA GLU A 165 6.42 11.23 -21.96
C GLU A 165 5.99 10.48 -20.69
N LYS A 166 5.58 9.21 -20.81
CA LYS A 166 5.23 8.43 -19.62
C LYS A 166 6.44 8.19 -18.72
N SER A 167 7.61 7.98 -19.29
CA SER A 167 8.86 7.89 -18.51
C SER A 167 9.05 9.13 -17.63
N LYS A 168 8.89 10.35 -18.19
CA LYS A 168 9.00 11.62 -17.46
C LYS A 168 7.90 11.75 -16.41
N LEU A 169 6.65 11.44 -16.76
CA LEU A 169 5.52 11.47 -15.83
C LEU A 169 5.77 10.63 -14.57
N TYR A 170 6.17 9.37 -14.73
CA TYR A 170 6.43 8.48 -13.58
C TYR A 170 7.71 8.88 -12.82
N LYS A 171 8.69 9.49 -13.48
CA LYS A 171 9.87 10.05 -12.82
C LYS A 171 9.49 11.20 -11.90
N GLU A 172 8.62 12.11 -12.34
CA GLU A 172 8.13 13.22 -11.50
C GLU A 172 7.27 12.73 -10.34
N LYS A 173 6.41 11.72 -10.56
CA LYS A 173 5.70 11.02 -9.47
C LYS A 173 6.68 10.45 -8.44
N ALA A 174 7.72 9.74 -8.88
CA ALA A 174 8.74 9.20 -7.99
C ALA A 174 9.46 10.29 -7.17
N LYS A 175 9.82 11.42 -7.80
CA LYS A 175 10.44 12.56 -7.11
C LYS A 175 9.51 13.14 -6.04
N SER A 176 8.24 13.35 -6.37
CA SER A 176 7.25 13.85 -5.42
C SER A 176 7.08 12.90 -4.23
N ILE A 177 6.95 11.60 -4.47
CA ILE A 177 6.83 10.59 -3.40
C ILE A 177 8.08 10.59 -2.52
N LYS A 178 9.29 10.62 -3.11
CA LYS A 178 10.55 10.68 -2.35
C LYS A 178 10.61 11.92 -1.45
N LYS A 179 10.25 13.10 -1.99
CA LYS A 179 10.21 14.35 -1.23
C LYS A 179 9.25 14.21 -0.05
N ASN A 180 8.05 13.69 -0.28
CA ASN A 180 7.06 13.50 0.79
C ASN A 180 7.55 12.52 1.84
N ILE A 181 8.16 11.39 1.47
CA ILE A 181 8.73 10.42 2.42
C ILE A 181 9.77 11.08 3.33
N ASN A 182 10.74 11.78 2.74
CA ASN A 182 11.82 12.40 3.49
C ASN A 182 11.33 13.50 4.42
N ASN A 183 10.33 14.27 4.00
CA ASN A 183 9.84 15.40 4.79
C ASN A 183 8.76 15.01 5.81
N PHE A 184 8.06 13.88 5.62
CA PHE A 184 6.96 13.46 6.47
C PHE A 184 7.39 12.40 7.51
N PHE A 185 8.27 11.46 7.13
CA PHE A 185 8.60 10.31 7.99
C PHE A 185 9.92 10.44 8.73
N TRP A 186 10.91 11.14 8.16
CA TRP A 186 12.25 11.19 8.77
C TRP A 186 12.23 11.90 10.12
N VAL A 187 12.74 11.24 11.15
CA VAL A 187 12.94 11.77 12.50
C VAL A 187 14.44 11.89 12.75
N PRO A 188 15.05 13.08 12.58
CA PRO A 188 16.49 13.27 12.66
C PRO A 188 17.10 12.79 13.97
N GLU A 189 16.44 13.06 15.10
CA GLU A 189 16.93 12.74 16.45
C GLU A 189 17.03 11.23 16.69
N LYS A 190 16.25 10.45 15.94
CA LYS A 190 16.18 8.98 16.06
C LYS A 190 16.83 8.25 14.89
N CYS A 191 17.31 8.97 13.87
CA CYS A 191 17.86 8.41 12.65
C CYS A 191 16.97 7.32 12.01
N MET A 192 15.65 7.52 12.03
CA MET A 192 14.67 6.55 11.52
C MET A 192 13.54 7.25 10.76
N TRP A 193 12.86 6.48 9.93
CA TRP A 193 11.61 6.86 9.25
C TRP A 193 10.40 6.20 9.92
#